data_AF-A0A926QRU9-F1
#
_entry.id   AF-A0A926QRU9-F1
#
_cell.length_a   1.000
_cell.length_b   1.000
_cell.length_c   1.000
_cell.angle_alpha   90.00
_cell.angle_beta   90.00
_cell.angle_gamma   90.00
#
_symmetry.space_group_name_H-M   'P 1'
#
loop_
_entity.id
_entity.type
_entity.pdbx_description
1 polymer ?
#
loop_
_entity_poly.entity_id
_entity_poly.type
_entity_poly.pdbx_seq_one_letter_code
_entity_poly.pdbx_strand_id
1 'polypeptide(L)'
;MMSIRTLAAAACAATVLGLPAAATAAPLATPADCDAAQAAADRAESEFEAMKSEYLAQIADGGHPDASQRQALADADVARATARAEAERICNAV
;
A
#
# COMPACT_ATOMS: atom_id res chain seq x y z
N MET A 1 -2.37 -33.69 -28.43
CA MET A 1 -3.41 -32.72 -28.81
C MET A 1 -3.15 -31.45 -28.03
N MET A 2 -2.63 -30.42 -28.69
CA MET A 2 -2.20 -29.18 -28.05
C MET A 2 -2.89 -28.05 -28.81
N SER A 3 -3.88 -27.43 -28.16
CA SER A 3 -4.72 -26.39 -28.76
C SER A 3 -4.00 -25.05 -28.72
N ILE A 4 -3.81 -24.46 -29.89
CA ILE A 4 -3.31 -23.12 -30.15
C ILE A 4 -4.49 -22.15 -30.05
N ARG A 5 -4.36 -21.02 -29.35
CA ARG A 5 -5.01 -19.74 -29.74
C ARG A 5 -4.13 -18.54 -29.37
N THR A 6 -3.43 -18.06 -30.38
CA THR A 6 -2.96 -16.68 -30.58
C THR A 6 -4.15 -15.72 -30.71
N LEU A 7 -4.07 -14.53 -30.11
CA LEU A 7 -4.64 -13.24 -30.57
C LEU A 7 -3.88 -12.14 -29.77
N ALA A 8 -2.88 -11.46 -30.33
CA ALA A 8 -2.91 -10.40 -31.34
C ALA A 8 -3.48 -9.06 -30.82
N ALA A 9 -2.63 -8.04 -30.97
CA ALA A 9 -2.76 -6.64 -30.61
C ALA A 9 -4.02 -5.92 -31.11
N ALA A 10 -4.39 -4.84 -30.43
CA ALA A 10 -4.83 -3.59 -31.08
C ALA A 10 -4.89 -2.45 -30.06
N ALA A 11 -3.95 -1.51 -30.16
CA ALA A 11 -4.17 -0.13 -29.73
C ALA A 11 -5.03 0.55 -30.79
N CYS A 12 -6.14 1.21 -30.39
CA CYS A 12 -6.81 2.23 -31.19
C CYS A 12 -7.55 3.19 -30.26
N ALA A 13 -7.09 4.44 -30.23
CA ALA A 13 -7.86 5.57 -29.78
C ALA A 13 -8.99 5.83 -30.79
N ALA A 14 -10.23 5.89 -30.31
CA ALA A 14 -11.37 6.37 -31.08
C ALA A 14 -12.11 7.42 -30.25
N THR A 15 -11.98 8.69 -30.64
CA THR A 15 -12.86 9.78 -30.21
C THR A 15 -14.26 9.50 -30.75
N VAL A 16 -15.19 9.12 -29.87
CA VAL A 16 -16.61 9.03 -30.18
C VAL A 16 -17.35 10.09 -29.38
N LEU A 17 -17.92 11.05 -30.10
CA LEU A 17 -18.92 11.99 -29.63
C LEU A 17 -20.20 11.23 -29.25
N GLY A 18 -20.69 11.45 -28.03
CA GLY A 18 -22.08 11.21 -27.66
C GLY A 18 -22.37 9.94 -26.83
N LEU A 19 -23.21 10.14 -25.81
CA LEU A 19 -23.89 9.18 -24.91
C LEU A 19 -23.18 8.85 -23.59
N PRO A 20 -24.00 8.63 -22.53
CA PRO A 20 -23.88 9.29 -21.23
C PRO A 20 -22.73 8.71 -20.41
N ALA A 21 -22.25 9.49 -19.45
CA ALA A 21 -21.35 9.05 -18.41
C ALA A 21 -21.81 7.70 -17.86
N ALA A 22 -21.17 6.63 -18.31
CA ALA A 22 -21.08 5.41 -17.54
C ALA A 22 -20.29 5.83 -16.32
N ALA A 23 -21.02 6.22 -15.27
CA ALA A 23 -20.49 6.24 -13.92
C ALA A 23 -19.93 4.84 -13.72
N THR A 24 -18.62 4.68 -13.90
CA THR A 24 -17.91 3.54 -13.37
C THR A 24 -18.17 3.61 -11.88
N ALA A 25 -19.14 2.84 -11.41
CA ALA A 25 -19.39 2.68 -9.99
C ALA A 25 -18.03 2.29 -9.40
N ALA A 26 -17.47 3.18 -8.57
CA ALA A 26 -16.29 2.83 -7.83
C ALA A 26 -16.64 1.55 -7.06
N PRO A 27 -15.77 0.52 -7.08
CA PRO A 27 -16.01 -0.67 -6.28
C PRO A 27 -16.24 -0.20 -4.85
N LEU A 28 -17.40 -0.55 -4.29
CA LEU A 28 -17.68 -0.31 -2.88
C LEU A 28 -16.67 -1.15 -2.10
N ALA A 29 -15.97 -0.53 -1.15
CA ALA A 29 -15.11 -1.26 -0.26
C ALA A 29 -15.95 -2.30 0.48
N THR A 30 -15.42 -3.50 0.63
CA THR A 30 -16.08 -4.57 1.37
C THR A 30 -15.47 -4.68 2.77
N PRO A 31 -16.18 -5.30 3.74
CA PRO A 31 -15.59 -5.58 5.05
C PRO A 31 -14.26 -6.33 4.98
N ALA A 32 -14.10 -7.23 4.00
CA ALA A 32 -12.85 -7.95 3.77
C ALA A 32 -11.69 -7.04 3.31
N ASP A 33 -11.99 -5.97 2.56
CA ASP A 33 -10.99 -4.98 2.17
C ASP A 33 -10.51 -4.16 3.38
N CYS A 34 -11.44 -3.82 4.30
CA CYS A 34 -11.10 -3.18 5.56
C CYS A 34 -10.22 -4.08 6.44
N ASP A 35 -10.59 -5.35 6.62
CA ASP A 35 -9.79 -6.30 7.40
C ASP A 35 -8.36 -6.44 6.84
N ALA A 36 -8.23 -6.53 5.52
CA ALA A 36 -6.93 -6.61 4.85
C ALA A 36 -6.11 -5.32 5.04
N ALA A 37 -6.75 -4.15 4.95
CA ALA A 37 -6.08 -2.87 5.16
C ALA A 37 -5.63 -2.67 6.61
N GLN A 38 -6.44 -3.10 7.59
CA GLN A 38 -6.05 -3.08 9.00
C GLN A 38 -4.85 -4.01 9.26
N ALA A 39 -4.88 -5.24 8.73
CA ALA A 39 -3.75 -6.16 8.87
C ALA A 39 -2.45 -5.61 8.25
N ALA A 40 -2.55 -4.83 7.17
CA ALA A 40 -1.41 -4.15 6.59
C ALA A 40 -0.89 -3.00 7.48
N ALA A 41 -1.79 -2.21 8.08
CA ALA A 41 -1.43 -1.15 9.03
C ALA A 41 -0.74 -1.73 10.28
N ASP A 42 -1.28 -2.81 10.85
CA ASP A 42 -0.69 -3.48 12.01
C ASP A 42 0.71 -4.03 11.72
N ARG A 43 0.92 -4.58 10.52
CA ARG A 43 2.23 -5.05 10.09
C ARG A 43 3.24 -3.91 10.01
N ALA A 44 2.87 -2.80 9.35
CA ALA A 44 3.72 -1.64 9.23
C ALA A 44 4.06 -1.02 10.60
N GLU A 45 3.11 -1.05 11.56
CA GLU A 45 3.36 -0.65 12.93
C GLU A 45 4.35 -1.55 13.65
N SER A 46 4.18 -2.87 13.53
CA SER A 46 5.13 -3.84 14.10
C SER A 46 6.53 -3.69 13.51
N GLU A 47 6.65 -3.45 12.21
CA GLU A 47 7.94 -3.24 11.54
C GLU A 47 8.63 -1.96 12.04
N PHE A 48 7.89 -0.85 12.16
CA PHE A 48 8.43 0.39 12.70
C PHE A 48 8.93 0.23 14.15
N GLU A 49 8.12 -0.38 15.04
CA GLU A 49 8.53 -0.54 16.44
C GLU A 49 9.72 -1.51 16.58
N ALA A 50 9.81 -2.54 15.73
CA ALA A 50 10.99 -3.42 15.69
C ALA A 50 12.26 -2.64 15.28
N MET A 51 12.21 -1.88 14.18
CA MET A 51 13.34 -1.05 13.73
C MET A 51 13.73 0.00 14.77
N LYS A 52 12.74 0.63 15.42
CA LYS A 52 12.98 1.60 16.49
C LYS A 52 13.65 0.94 17.69
N SER A 53 13.20 -0.26 18.07
CA SER A 53 13.81 -1.02 19.16
C SER A 53 15.26 -1.37 18.86
N GLU A 54 15.56 -1.86 17.65
CA GLU A 54 16.92 -2.16 17.22
C GLU A 54 17.81 -0.91 17.19
N TYR A 55 17.29 0.21 16.66
CA TYR A 55 17.97 1.50 16.64
C TYR A 55 18.34 1.98 18.06
N LEU A 56 17.40 1.87 19.00
CA LEU A 56 17.61 2.24 20.40
C LEU A 56 18.58 1.29 21.12
N ALA A 57 18.49 -0.02 20.86
CA ALA A 57 19.41 -1.00 21.40
C ALA A 57 20.85 -0.73 20.93
N GLN A 58 21.03 -0.43 19.64
CA GLN A 58 22.34 -0.06 19.11
C GLN A 58 22.93 1.16 19.82
N ILE A 59 22.13 2.18 20.11
CA ILE A 59 22.58 3.36 20.88
C ILE A 59 22.93 2.98 22.32
N ALA A 60 22.11 2.16 22.97
CA ALA A 60 22.33 1.72 24.35
C ALA A 60 23.64 0.92 24.49
N ASP A 61 23.99 0.14 23.47
CA ASP A 61 25.24 -0.62 23.38
C ASP A 61 26.46 0.25 23.00
N GLY A 62 26.29 1.57 22.89
CA GLY A 62 27.34 2.53 22.56
C GLY A 62 27.61 2.70 21.06
N GLY A 63 26.74 2.15 20.21
CA GLY A 63 26.78 2.36 18.77
C GLY A 63 26.39 3.78 18.34
N HIS A 64 26.76 4.13 17.11
CA HIS A 64 26.49 5.44 16.52
C HIS A 64 25.76 5.28 15.18
N PRO A 65 24.41 5.20 15.20
CA PRO A 65 23.64 5.06 13.98
C PRO A 65 23.94 6.22 13.02
N ASP A 66 24.25 5.87 11.78
CA ASP A 66 24.51 6.85 10.73
C ASP A 66 23.20 7.43 10.15
N ALA A 67 23.34 8.30 9.16
CA ALA A 67 22.20 8.95 8.52
C ALA A 67 21.27 7.96 7.79
N SER A 68 21.79 6.86 7.24
CA SER A 68 20.97 5.87 6.55
C SER A 68 20.04 5.12 7.50
N GLN A 69 20.51 4.79 8.71
CA GLN A 69 19.70 4.14 9.73
C GLN A 69 18.60 5.08 10.25
N ARG A 70 18.90 6.37 10.42
CA ARG A 70 17.89 7.37 10.76
C ARG A 70 16.85 7.56 9.64
N GLN A 71 17.31 7.58 8.39
CA GLN A 71 16.42 7.69 7.24
C GLN A 71 15.51 6.47 7.13
N ALA A 72 16.05 5.25 7.30
CA ALA A 72 15.25 4.03 7.29
C ALA A 72 14.15 4.05 8.36
N LEU A 73 14.46 4.52 9.57
CA LEU A 73 13.46 4.67 10.63
C LEU A 73 12.39 5.72 10.29
N ALA A 74 12.78 6.82 9.66
CA ALA A 74 11.85 7.86 9.20
C ALA A 74 10.95 7.35 8.05
N ASP A 75 11.50 6.62 7.09
CA ASP A 75 10.77 6.02 5.98
C ASP A 75 9.75 5.00 6.50
N ALA A 76 10.14 4.19 7.50
CA ALA A 76 9.25 3.26 8.18
C ALA A 76 8.10 3.96 8.91
N ASP A 77 8.36 5.10 9.56
CA ASP A 77 7.31 5.89 10.23
C ASP A 77 6.29 6.42 9.21
N VAL A 78 6.78 6.93 8.07
CA VAL A 78 5.92 7.38 6.96
C VAL A 78 5.11 6.22 6.39
N ALA A 79 5.72 5.04 6.21
CA ALA A 79 5.03 3.86 5.72
C ALA A 79 3.91 3.41 6.68
N ARG A 80 4.20 3.34 7.99
CA ARG A 80 3.21 3.06 9.02
C ARG A 80 2.05 4.06 9.00
N ALA A 81 2.36 5.35 9.00
CA ALA A 81 1.34 6.41 8.99
C ALA A 81 0.47 6.34 7.72
N THR A 82 1.08 6.07 6.57
CA THR A 82 0.38 5.92 5.29
C THR A 82 -0.54 4.71 5.30
N ALA A 83 -0.04 3.55 5.75
CA ALA A 83 -0.84 2.32 5.83
C ALA A 83 -2.04 2.50 6.77
N ARG A 84 -1.85 3.17 7.91
CA ARG A 84 -2.95 3.52 8.81
C ARG A 84 -3.98 4.44 8.15
N ALA A 85 -3.54 5.52 7.51
CA ALA A 85 -4.44 6.44 6.82
C ALA A 85 -5.20 5.76 5.66
N GLU A 86 -4.58 4.81 4.99
CA GLU A 86 -5.23 3.99 3.96
C GLU A 86 -6.28 3.06 4.57
N ALA A 87 -5.96 2.36 5.66
CA ALA A 87 -6.92 1.54 6.38
C ALA A 87 -8.13 2.36 6.86
N GLU A 88 -7.90 3.54 7.44
CA GLU A 88 -8.98 4.45 7.86
C GLU A 88 -9.87 4.86 6.67
N ARG A 89 -9.28 5.19 5.51
CA ARG A 89 -10.06 5.53 4.32
C ARG A 89 -10.88 4.37 3.78
N ILE A 90 -10.30 3.17 3.70
CA ILE A 90 -10.98 1.98 3.18
C ILE A 90 -12.10 1.56 4.13
N CYS A 91 -11.83 1.48 5.43
CA CYS A 91 -12.81 1.07 6.43
C CYS A 91 -13.97 2.06 6.57
N ASN A 92 -13.74 3.36 6.37
CA ASN A 92 -14.81 4.37 6.35
C ASN A 92 -15.66 4.32 5.06
N ALA A 93 -15.22 3.58 4.04
CA ALA A 93 -15.93 3.41 2.77
C ALA A 93 -16.71 2.09 2.67
N VAL A 94 -16.61 1.23 3.71
CA VAL A 94 -17.42 0.00 3.89
C VAL A 94 -18.77 0.36 4.48
#